data_AF-A0A7J0F2F4-F1
#
_entry.id   AF-A0A7J0F2F4-F1
#
_cell.length_a   1.000
_cell.length_b   1.000
_cell.length_c   1.000
_cell.angle_alpha   90.00
_cell.angle_beta   90.00
_cell.angle_gamma   90.00
#
_symmetry.space_group_name_H-M   'P 1'
#
loop_
_entity.id
_entity.type
_entity.pdbx_description
1 polymer ?
#
loop_
_entity_poly.entity_id
_entity_poly.type
_entity_poly.pdbx_seq_one_letter_code
_entity_poly.pdbx_strand_id
1 'polypeptide(L)'
;MFLIGSHPNIYVLDTPGVFPPLIADAEVCSKLALTGAIKDCLIGEMELAQYFLAILNLSDEYKKWAKLSTAESDELSDDKVGPSGDSELNKRRRQYATDHTQDFVVNDVRRTLFEKISSFHGNLNYEKDLLKLIEAEFAALQKAFNLLAESELEAQDKIAAKLLNLYRTGRLGHYTLDSIPRLLSSHHL
;
A
#
# COMPACT_ATOMS: atom_id res chain seq x y z
N MET A 1 27.27 -25.51 -9.25
CA MET A 1 26.85 -26.23 -8.03
C MET A 1 27.72 -25.81 -6.84
N PHE A 2 27.09 -25.28 -5.79
CA PHE A 2 27.75 -24.72 -4.59
C PHE A 2 27.41 -25.52 -3.34
N LEU A 3 28.40 -25.87 -2.51
CA LEU A 3 28.18 -26.46 -1.18
C LEU A 3 27.75 -25.36 -0.20
N ILE A 4 26.57 -25.51 0.42
CA ILE A 4 26.00 -24.52 1.35
C ILE A 4 25.85 -25.05 2.79
N GLY A 5 26.07 -26.34 3.00
CA GLY A 5 26.07 -26.97 4.32
C GLY A 5 26.90 -28.24 4.28
N SER A 6 27.58 -28.59 5.38
CA SER A 6 28.50 -29.72 5.42
C SER A 6 28.06 -30.88 6.33
N HIS A 7 26.95 -30.72 7.09
CA HIS A 7 26.40 -31.74 7.99
C HIS A 7 24.86 -31.71 8.01
N PRO A 8 24.20 -32.37 7.05
CA PRO A 8 24.75 -33.12 5.92
C PRO A 8 25.32 -32.20 4.82
N ASN A 9 26.07 -32.77 3.88
CA ASN A 9 26.50 -32.03 2.69
C ASN A 9 25.27 -31.62 1.85
N ILE A 10 24.99 -30.32 1.78
CA ILE A 10 23.89 -29.73 1.00
C ILE A 10 24.50 -28.93 -0.14
N TYR A 11 24.03 -29.19 -1.35
CA TYR A 11 24.50 -28.53 -2.55
C TYR A 11 23.35 -27.83 -3.28
N VAL A 12 23.65 -26.67 -3.87
CA VAL A 12 22.70 -25.85 -4.65
C VAL A 12 23.16 -25.77 -6.10
N LEU A 13 22.23 -26.01 -7.02
CA LEU A 13 22.42 -25.73 -8.44
C LEU A 13 22.26 -24.23 -8.69
N ASP A 14 23.16 -23.69 -9.49
CA ASP A 14 23.28 -22.25 -9.78
C ASP A 14 22.40 -21.78 -10.94
N THR A 15 21.76 -22.70 -11.65
CA THR A 15 20.77 -22.40 -12.68
C THR A 15 19.38 -22.76 -12.16
N PRO A 16 18.54 -21.78 -11.78
CA PRO A 16 17.19 -22.06 -11.31
C PRO A 16 16.31 -22.56 -12.47
N GLY A 17 15.36 -23.44 -12.17
CA GLY A 17 14.29 -23.78 -13.11
C GLY A 17 13.26 -22.65 -13.18
N VAL A 18 13.12 -22.02 -14.34
CA VAL A 18 12.14 -20.94 -14.57
C VAL A 18 10.89 -21.52 -15.21
N PHE A 19 9.74 -21.41 -14.54
CA PHE A 19 8.44 -21.86 -15.04
C PHE A 19 7.47 -20.68 -15.13
N PRO A 20 6.58 -20.63 -16.14
CA PRO A 20 5.52 -19.63 -16.18
C PRO A 20 4.53 -19.85 -15.02
N PRO A 21 3.94 -18.77 -14.47
CA PRO A 21 2.91 -18.90 -13.44
C PRO A 21 1.64 -19.55 -13.99
N LEU A 22 0.95 -20.32 -13.16
CA LEU A 22 -0.38 -20.84 -13.47
C LEU A 22 -1.44 -19.77 -13.19
N ILE A 23 -2.06 -19.23 -14.24
CA ILE A 23 -3.14 -18.23 -14.12
C ILE A 23 -4.46 -18.96 -14.35
N ALA A 24 -5.14 -19.34 -13.27
CA ALA A 24 -6.40 -20.08 -13.32
C ALA A 24 -7.61 -19.17 -13.58
N ASP A 25 -7.59 -17.95 -13.04
CA ASP A 25 -8.68 -16.99 -13.09
C ASP A 25 -8.16 -15.54 -12.96
N ALA A 26 -9.09 -14.58 -13.05
CA ALA A 26 -8.79 -13.16 -12.95
C ALA A 26 -8.29 -12.74 -11.56
N GLU A 27 -8.71 -13.41 -10.49
CA GLU A 27 -8.26 -13.09 -9.13
C GLU A 27 -6.79 -13.45 -8.95
N VAL A 28 -6.38 -14.65 -9.40
CA VAL A 28 -4.97 -15.08 -9.42
C VAL A 28 -4.14 -14.12 -10.28
N CYS A 29 -4.66 -13.71 -11.44
CA CYS A 29 -4.00 -12.73 -12.29
C CYS A 29 -3.75 -11.40 -11.54
N SER A 30 -4.78 -10.85 -10.89
CA SER A 30 -4.69 -9.61 -10.13
C SER A 30 -3.70 -9.71 -8.96
N LYS A 31 -3.65 -10.83 -8.23
CA LYS A 31 -2.67 -11.05 -7.16
C LYS A 31 -1.24 -11.11 -7.69
N LEU A 32 -1.01 -11.83 -8.78
CA LEU A 32 0.30 -11.91 -9.43
C LEU A 32 0.75 -10.54 -9.95
N ALA A 33 -0.14 -9.76 -10.55
CA ALA A 33 0.19 -8.42 -11.00
C ALA A 33 0.45 -7.51 -9.79
N LEU A 34 -0.38 -7.56 -8.75
CA LEU A 34 -0.24 -6.72 -7.57
C LEU A 34 1.12 -6.92 -6.89
N THR A 35 1.59 -8.17 -6.80
CA THR A 35 2.93 -8.53 -6.29
C THR A 35 4.09 -8.19 -7.25
N GLY A 36 3.81 -7.82 -8.50
CA GLY A 36 4.81 -7.53 -9.53
C GLY A 36 5.40 -8.79 -10.18
N ALA A 37 4.81 -9.97 -9.95
CA ALA A 37 5.22 -11.22 -10.57
C ALA A 37 4.90 -11.27 -12.08
N ILE A 38 3.86 -10.54 -12.51
CA ILE A 38 3.51 -10.31 -13.92
C ILE A 38 3.30 -8.80 -14.18
N LYS A 39 3.20 -8.42 -15.45
CA LYS A 39 3.07 -7.01 -15.86
C LYS A 39 1.68 -6.44 -15.57
N ASP A 40 1.67 -5.22 -15.05
CA ASP A 40 0.47 -4.47 -14.65
C ASP A 40 -0.46 -4.18 -15.84
N CYS A 41 0.10 -3.99 -17.04
CA CYS A 41 -0.64 -3.71 -18.27
C CYS A 41 -1.65 -4.79 -18.69
N LEU A 42 -1.58 -5.99 -18.09
CA LEU A 42 -2.55 -7.06 -18.32
C LEU A 42 -3.91 -6.78 -17.65
N ILE A 43 -3.93 -5.99 -16.58
CA ILE A 43 -5.13 -5.61 -15.82
C ILE A 43 -5.40 -4.11 -15.95
N GLY A 44 -4.35 -3.30 -16.03
CA GLY A 44 -4.40 -1.84 -15.93
C GLY A 44 -3.94 -1.39 -14.54
N GLU A 45 -3.08 -0.36 -14.49
CA GLU A 45 -2.54 0.14 -13.22
C GLU A 45 -3.64 0.72 -12.33
N MET A 46 -4.64 1.37 -12.93
CA MET A 46 -5.78 1.95 -12.24
C MET A 46 -6.61 0.87 -11.53
N GLU A 47 -7.04 -0.14 -12.29
CA GLU A 47 -7.82 -1.26 -11.81
C GLU A 47 -7.05 -2.04 -10.73
N LEU A 48 -5.74 -2.21 -10.91
CA LEU A 48 -4.88 -2.88 -9.95
C LEU A 48 -4.72 -2.09 -8.65
N ALA A 49 -4.64 -0.76 -8.72
CA ALA A 49 -4.59 0.12 -7.57
C ALA A 49 -5.93 0.15 -6.80
N GLN A 50 -7.06 0.16 -7.50
CA GLN A 50 -8.39 0.00 -6.90
C GLN A 50 -8.54 -1.36 -6.22
N TYR A 51 -8.05 -2.43 -6.85
CA TYR A 51 -8.01 -3.77 -6.25
C TYR A 51 -7.20 -3.79 -4.95
N PHE A 52 -6.05 -3.12 -4.92
CA PHE A 52 -5.27 -2.98 -3.69
C PHE A 52 -6.04 -2.21 -2.59
N LEU A 53 -6.69 -1.09 -2.92
CA LEU A 53 -7.50 -0.35 -1.95
C LEU A 53 -8.67 -1.19 -1.42
N ALA A 54 -9.31 -1.99 -2.26
CA ALA A 54 -10.33 -2.95 -1.81
C ALA A 54 -9.76 -3.94 -0.77
N ILE A 55 -8.57 -4.50 -1.00
CA ILE A 55 -7.88 -5.37 -0.03
C ILE A 55 -7.58 -4.62 1.27
N LEU A 56 -7.03 -3.41 1.17
CA LEU A 56 -6.74 -2.56 2.32
C LEU A 56 -7.99 -2.32 3.18
N ASN A 57 -9.08 -1.91 2.55
CA ASN A 57 -10.34 -1.49 3.18
C ASN A 57 -11.06 -2.66 3.86
N LEU A 58 -10.89 -3.88 3.35
CA LEU A 58 -11.44 -5.10 3.92
C LEU A 58 -10.51 -5.74 4.97
N SER A 59 -9.30 -5.22 5.14
CA SER A 59 -8.30 -5.73 6.08
C SER A 59 -8.26 -4.93 7.39
N ASP A 60 -7.53 -5.43 8.38
CA ASP A 60 -7.21 -4.70 9.61
C ASP A 60 -5.86 -3.95 9.55
N GLU A 61 -5.14 -4.00 8.42
CA GLU A 61 -3.80 -3.43 8.29
C GLU A 61 -3.77 -1.91 8.50
N TYR A 62 -4.79 -1.21 8.00
CA TYR A 62 -4.89 0.25 8.13
C TYR A 62 -5.03 0.72 9.58
N LYS A 63 -5.57 -0.11 10.48
CA LYS A 63 -5.81 0.24 11.91
C LYS A 63 -4.52 0.59 12.64
N LYS A 64 -3.38 0.07 12.19
CA LYS A 64 -2.05 0.35 12.72
C LYS A 64 -1.67 1.84 12.59
N TRP A 65 -2.28 2.52 11.63
CA TRP A 65 -2.01 3.93 11.31
C TRP A 65 -2.78 4.91 12.19
N ALA A 66 -3.66 4.44 13.09
CA ALA A 66 -4.44 5.29 13.98
C ALA A 66 -3.58 6.30 14.78
N LYS A 67 -2.38 5.88 15.18
CA LYS A 67 -1.43 6.73 15.93
C LYS A 67 -0.91 7.92 15.11
N LEU A 68 -0.91 7.82 13.79
CA LEU A 68 -0.46 8.90 12.89
C LEU A 68 -1.47 10.05 12.81
N SER A 69 -2.74 9.79 13.15
CA SER A 69 -3.78 10.84 13.24
C SER A 69 -3.82 11.52 14.61
N THR A 70 -3.28 10.90 15.66
CA THR A 70 -3.30 11.46 17.03
C THR A 70 -2.05 12.30 17.35
N ALA A 71 -0.94 12.06 16.66
CA ALA A 71 0.34 12.69 16.98
C ALA A 71 0.41 14.21 16.69
N GLU A 72 -0.56 14.79 15.99
CA GLU A 72 -0.56 16.24 15.71
C GLU A 72 -1.22 17.08 16.80
N SER A 73 -1.92 16.47 17.76
CA SER A 73 -2.62 17.20 18.83
C SER A 73 -1.80 17.41 20.11
N ASP A 74 -0.68 16.71 20.31
CA ASP A 74 0.06 16.70 21.59
C ASP A 74 1.36 17.56 21.59
N GLU A 75 1.76 18.14 20.45
CA GLU A 75 2.94 19.03 20.36
C GLU A 75 2.58 20.54 20.44
N LEU A 76 1.43 20.87 21.02
CA LEU A 76 0.95 22.27 21.18
C LEU A 76 0.96 22.74 22.64
N SER A 77 1.86 22.20 23.47
CA SER A 77 2.14 22.77 24.80
C SER A 77 3.55 22.44 25.29
N ASP A 78 4.56 23.17 24.82
CA ASP A 78 5.53 23.75 25.76
C ASP A 78 6.23 24.96 25.14
N ASP A 79 6.32 26.03 25.92
CA ASP A 79 6.82 27.34 25.57
C ASP A 79 8.36 27.36 25.66
N LYS A 80 9.07 27.22 24.52
CA LYS A 80 10.46 27.71 24.37
C LYS A 80 10.72 28.26 22.98
N VAL A 81 10.74 29.59 22.90
CA VAL A 81 11.37 30.38 21.85
C VAL A 81 12.83 29.96 21.67
N GLY A 82 13.12 29.31 20.55
CA GLY A 82 14.47 29.17 19.98
C GLY A 82 14.37 29.28 18.46
N PRO A 83 15.15 30.15 17.79
CA PRO A 83 15.15 30.19 16.34
C PRO A 83 15.97 29.02 15.81
N SER A 84 15.46 28.34 14.76
CA SER A 84 16.20 27.40 13.89
C SER A 84 16.04 25.89 14.12
N GLY A 85 14.81 25.38 13.98
CA GLY A 85 14.55 23.96 13.65
C GLY A 85 13.57 23.78 12.49
N ASP A 86 12.56 24.65 12.43
CA ASP A 86 11.47 24.59 11.45
C ASP A 86 11.91 24.93 10.01
N SER A 87 13.02 25.66 9.87
CA SER A 87 13.61 26.02 8.56
C SER A 87 14.26 24.83 7.86
N GLU A 88 14.84 23.87 8.59
CA GLU A 88 15.47 22.69 8.00
C GLU A 88 14.47 21.62 7.58
N LEU A 89 13.45 21.34 8.40
CA LEU A 89 12.36 20.41 8.07
C LEU A 89 11.60 20.87 6.82
N ASN A 90 11.30 22.17 6.73
CA ASN A 90 10.66 22.76 5.56
C ASN A 90 11.59 22.87 4.33
N LYS A 91 12.92 22.88 4.50
CA LYS A 91 13.89 22.76 3.40
C LYS A 91 13.99 21.32 2.88
N ARG A 92 14.03 20.33 3.76
CA ARG A 92 14.04 18.89 3.41
C ARG A 92 12.75 18.47 2.71
N ARG A 93 11.59 18.93 3.19
CA ARG A 93 10.28 18.75 2.51
C ARG A 93 10.32 19.29 1.08
N ARG A 94 10.89 20.47 0.86
CA ARG A 94 11.01 21.07 -0.48
C ARG A 94 11.99 20.36 -1.40
N GLN A 95 13.05 19.76 -0.84
CA GLN A 95 14.10 19.11 -1.62
C GLN A 95 13.68 17.77 -2.24
N TYR A 96 12.70 17.07 -1.65
CA TYR A 96 12.24 15.75 -2.10
C TYR A 96 10.72 15.64 -2.24
N ALA A 97 10.00 16.76 -2.36
CA ALA A 97 8.53 16.80 -2.41
C ALA A 97 7.91 15.92 -3.51
N THR A 98 8.66 15.65 -4.58
CA THR A 98 8.22 14.86 -5.74
C THR A 98 8.44 13.36 -5.56
N ASP A 99 9.28 12.95 -4.62
CA ASP A 99 9.57 11.55 -4.32
C ASP A 99 8.53 11.02 -3.34
N HIS A 100 7.61 10.19 -3.85
CA HIS A 100 6.56 9.58 -3.03
C HIS A 100 7.12 8.54 -2.05
N THR A 101 8.39 8.16 -2.18
CA THR A 101 9.05 7.22 -1.28
C THR A 101 9.64 7.88 -0.02
N GLN A 102 9.43 9.17 0.18
CA GLN A 102 9.81 9.83 1.43
C GLN A 102 8.87 9.44 2.60
N ASP A 103 9.39 9.38 3.83
CA ASP A 103 8.61 8.97 5.01
C ASP A 103 7.46 9.92 5.33
N PHE A 104 7.65 11.23 5.17
CA PHE A 104 6.58 12.20 5.40
C PHE A 104 5.44 12.01 4.40
N VAL A 105 5.73 11.81 3.11
CA VAL A 105 4.70 11.54 2.08
C VAL A 105 3.95 10.25 2.39
N VAL A 106 4.67 9.19 2.80
CA VAL A 106 4.01 7.92 3.14
C VAL A 106 3.17 8.02 4.39
N ASN A 107 3.59 8.77 5.40
CA ASN A 107 2.77 9.01 6.57
C ASN A 107 1.52 9.84 6.22
N ASP A 108 1.63 10.82 5.32
CA ASP A 108 0.48 11.58 4.81
C ASP A 108 -0.49 10.66 4.05
N VAL A 109 0.01 9.75 3.20
CA VAL A 109 -0.80 8.74 2.50
C VAL A 109 -1.49 7.80 3.49
N ARG A 110 -0.75 7.22 4.44
CA ARG A 110 -1.31 6.31 5.46
C ARG A 110 -2.37 6.98 6.31
N ARG A 111 -2.12 8.22 6.74
CA ARG A 111 -3.08 9.01 7.51
C ARG A 111 -4.33 9.30 6.69
N THR A 112 -4.16 9.74 5.44
CA THR A 112 -5.26 10.04 4.53
C THR A 112 -6.16 8.82 4.34
N LEU A 113 -5.56 7.66 4.04
CA LEU A 113 -6.31 6.41 3.90
C LEU A 113 -7.01 6.01 5.19
N PHE A 114 -6.31 6.04 6.33
CA PHE A 114 -6.90 5.74 7.63
C PHE A 114 -8.12 6.63 7.93
N GLU A 115 -8.00 7.93 7.76
CA GLU A 115 -9.09 8.88 8.01
C GLU A 115 -10.27 8.65 7.07
N LYS A 116 -10.02 8.35 5.79
CA LYS A 116 -11.07 8.05 4.82
C LYS A 116 -11.83 6.79 5.20
N ILE A 117 -11.12 5.71 5.53
CA ILE A 117 -11.72 4.45 5.96
C ILE A 117 -12.49 4.64 7.28
N SER A 118 -11.90 5.32 8.27
CA SER A 118 -12.51 5.52 9.59
C SER A 118 -13.73 6.45 9.59
N SER A 119 -13.76 7.44 8.69
CA SER A 119 -14.91 8.36 8.54
C SER A 119 -15.99 7.84 7.60
N PHE A 120 -15.75 6.71 6.93
CA PHE A 120 -16.73 6.14 6.00
C PHE A 120 -17.90 5.50 6.76
N HIS A 121 -19.13 5.89 6.39
CA HIS A 121 -20.36 5.40 7.02
C HIS A 121 -21.12 4.37 6.16
N GLY A 122 -20.54 3.91 5.05
CA GLY A 122 -21.13 2.88 4.19
C GLY A 122 -20.79 1.45 4.63
N ASN A 123 -21.44 0.46 4.03
CA ASN A 123 -21.21 -0.94 4.35
C ASN A 123 -20.33 -1.60 3.28
N LEU A 124 -19.11 -1.97 3.66
CA LEU A 124 -18.08 -2.52 2.77
C LEU A 124 -18.41 -3.89 2.17
N ASN A 125 -19.46 -4.57 2.65
CA ASN A 125 -19.96 -5.80 2.02
C ASN A 125 -20.74 -5.51 0.73
N TYR A 126 -21.16 -4.27 0.50
CA TYR A 126 -21.81 -3.87 -0.75
C TYR A 126 -20.78 -3.22 -1.67
N GLU A 127 -20.60 -3.81 -2.85
CA GLU A 127 -19.71 -3.35 -3.90
C GLU A 127 -19.87 -1.85 -4.19
N LYS A 128 -21.12 -1.37 -4.27
CA LYS A 128 -21.41 0.05 -4.52
C LYS A 128 -20.86 0.98 -3.45
N ASP A 129 -20.86 0.57 -2.18
CA ASP A 129 -20.32 1.40 -1.10
C ASP A 129 -18.79 1.31 -1.06
N LEU A 130 -18.22 0.14 -1.33
CA LEU A 130 -16.77 -0.03 -1.47
C LEU A 130 -16.21 0.84 -2.61
N LEU A 131 -16.88 0.88 -3.76
CA LEU A 131 -16.48 1.73 -4.89
C LEU A 131 -16.49 3.21 -4.54
N LYS A 132 -17.53 3.69 -3.84
CA LYS A 132 -17.56 5.10 -3.37
C LYS A 132 -16.41 5.43 -2.42
N LEU A 133 -16.04 4.49 -1.54
CA LEU A 133 -14.91 4.69 -0.65
C LEU A 133 -13.61 4.80 -1.46
N ILE A 134 -13.38 3.88 -2.40
CA ILE A 134 -12.20 3.88 -3.27
C ILE A 134 -12.10 5.18 -4.08
N GLU A 135 -13.21 5.66 -4.66
CA GLU A 135 -13.26 6.94 -5.37
C GLU A 135 -12.88 8.12 -4.45
N ALA A 136 -13.40 8.13 -3.22
CA ALA A 136 -13.09 9.16 -2.23
C ALA A 136 -11.63 9.11 -1.76
N GLU A 137 -11.03 7.91 -1.70
CA GLU A 137 -9.62 7.70 -1.39
C GLU A 137 -8.72 8.22 -2.49
N PHE A 138 -8.99 7.89 -3.76
CA PHE A 138 -8.24 8.42 -4.91
C PHE A 138 -8.26 9.95 -4.93
N ALA A 139 -9.44 10.56 -4.73
CA ALA A 139 -9.58 12.02 -4.67
C ALA A 139 -8.77 12.63 -3.51
N ALA A 140 -8.66 11.95 -2.37
CA ALA A 140 -7.89 12.41 -1.23
C ALA A 140 -6.38 12.21 -1.43
N LEU A 141 -5.97 11.09 -2.04
CA LEU A 141 -4.58 10.75 -2.33
C LEU A 141 -3.92 11.73 -3.31
N GLN A 142 -4.69 12.37 -4.20
CA GLN A 142 -4.17 13.44 -5.05
C GLN A 142 -3.48 14.54 -4.24
N LYS A 143 -4.06 14.92 -3.08
CA LYS A 143 -3.47 15.90 -2.17
C LYS A 143 -2.27 15.33 -1.42
N ALA A 144 -2.36 14.09 -0.92
CA ALA A 144 -1.27 13.44 -0.22
C ALA A 144 -0.01 13.27 -1.09
N PHE A 145 -0.17 13.06 -2.39
CA PHE A 145 0.94 12.98 -3.35
C PHE A 145 1.37 14.33 -3.94
N ASN A 146 0.78 15.45 -3.52
CA ASN A 146 1.07 16.80 -4.02
C ASN A 146 0.83 16.99 -5.54
N LEU A 147 -0.19 16.34 -6.12
CA LEU A 147 -0.48 16.35 -7.57
C LEU A 147 -1.49 17.44 -7.98
N LEU A 148 -1.31 18.67 -7.50
CA LEU A 148 -2.31 19.76 -7.62
C LEU A 148 -2.39 20.46 -9.01
N ALA A 149 -1.45 20.21 -9.92
CA ALA A 149 -1.31 20.98 -11.17
C ALA A 149 -1.56 20.16 -12.46
N GLU A 150 -2.09 18.95 -12.32
CA GLU A 150 -2.20 17.98 -13.41
C GLU A 150 -3.65 17.80 -13.86
N SER A 151 -3.86 17.33 -15.09
CA SER A 151 -5.20 16.93 -15.51
C SER A 151 -5.71 15.77 -14.65
N GLU A 152 -7.03 15.65 -14.48
CA GLU A 152 -7.62 14.63 -13.61
C GLU A 152 -7.19 13.21 -14.00
N LEU A 153 -7.14 12.91 -15.31
CA LEU A 153 -6.71 11.61 -15.83
C LEU A 153 -5.22 11.32 -15.54
N GLU A 154 -4.33 12.28 -15.82
CA GLU A 154 -2.89 12.10 -15.55
C GLU A 154 -2.58 11.98 -14.05
N ALA A 155 -3.33 12.72 -13.22
CA ALA A 155 -3.21 12.64 -11.78
C ALA A 155 -3.59 11.24 -11.28
N GLN A 156 -4.69 10.68 -11.78
CA GLN A 156 -5.12 9.34 -11.39
C GLN A 156 -4.08 8.26 -11.75
N ASP A 157 -3.55 8.26 -12.97
CA ASP A 157 -2.51 7.29 -13.37
C ASP A 157 -1.27 7.36 -12.46
N LYS A 158 -0.84 8.58 -12.11
CA LYS A 158 0.29 8.75 -11.18
C LYS A 158 -0.05 8.32 -9.76
N ILE A 159 -1.27 8.54 -9.28
CA ILE A 159 -1.72 8.04 -7.98
C ILE A 159 -1.65 6.52 -7.98
N ALA A 160 -2.17 5.86 -9.01
CA ALA A 160 -2.15 4.41 -9.15
C ALA A 160 -0.71 3.86 -9.14
N ALA A 161 0.17 4.40 -9.99
CA ALA A 161 1.57 3.98 -10.06
C ALA A 161 2.32 4.18 -8.72
N LYS A 162 2.12 5.33 -8.07
CA LYS A 162 2.74 5.63 -6.76
C LYS A 162 2.21 4.70 -5.67
N LEU A 163 0.91 4.46 -5.63
CA LEU A 163 0.27 3.57 -4.66
C LEU A 163 0.78 2.14 -4.79
N LEU A 164 0.82 1.60 -6.02
CA LEU A 164 1.34 0.27 -6.30
C LEU A 164 2.83 0.13 -5.93
N ASN A 165 3.63 1.16 -6.18
CA ASN A 165 5.03 1.18 -5.76
C ASN A 165 5.17 1.12 -4.22
N LEU A 166 4.38 1.90 -3.49
CA LEU A 166 4.40 1.90 -2.02
C LEU A 166 3.90 0.58 -1.43
N TYR A 167 2.91 -0.06 -2.07
CA TYR A 167 2.47 -1.39 -1.71
C TYR A 167 3.59 -2.42 -1.90
N ARG A 168 4.18 -2.49 -3.10
CA ARG A 168 5.23 -3.49 -3.44
C ARG A 168 6.49 -3.36 -2.62
N THR A 169 6.80 -2.15 -2.15
CA THR A 169 7.94 -1.88 -1.27
C THR A 169 7.62 -2.11 0.21
N GLY A 170 6.42 -2.59 0.55
CA GLY A 170 5.99 -2.87 1.93
C GLY A 170 5.68 -1.62 2.75
N ARG A 171 5.70 -0.43 2.12
CA ARG A 171 5.51 0.85 2.82
C ARG A 171 4.05 1.14 3.13
N LEU A 172 3.11 0.37 2.60
CA LEU A 172 1.69 0.39 3.01
C LEU A 172 1.30 -0.81 3.87
N GLY A 173 2.26 -1.50 4.48
CA GLY A 173 2.01 -2.70 5.28
C GLY A 173 2.36 -3.99 4.54
N HIS A 174 2.12 -5.12 5.19
CA HIS A 174 2.43 -6.45 4.67
C HIS A 174 1.14 -7.25 4.57
N TYR A 175 0.86 -7.76 3.37
CA TYR A 175 -0.42 -8.42 3.07
C TYR A 175 -0.16 -9.85 2.61
N THR A 176 -0.98 -10.76 3.11
CA THR A 176 -1.09 -12.12 2.56
C THR A 176 -2.33 -12.15 1.68
N LEU A 177 -2.13 -12.26 0.36
CA LEU A 177 -3.22 -12.22 -0.63
C LEU A 177 -3.95 -13.57 -0.76
N ASP A 178 -3.32 -14.65 -0.33
CA ASP A 178 -3.90 -15.98 -0.37
C ASP A 178 -4.59 -16.32 0.94
N SER A 179 -5.81 -16.84 0.82
CA SER A 179 -6.51 -17.38 1.98
C SER A 179 -5.79 -18.62 2.47
N ILE A 180 -5.36 -18.62 3.75
CA ILE A 180 -4.90 -19.84 4.39
C ILE A 180 -6.12 -20.76 4.49
N PRO A 181 -6.07 -21.98 3.93
CA PRO A 181 -7.14 -22.95 4.14
C PRO A 181 -7.31 -23.12 5.64
N ARG A 182 -8.46 -22.70 6.18
CA ARG A 182 -8.82 -23.08 7.54
C ARG A 182 -8.98 -24.59 7.47
N LEU A 183 -7.97 -25.31 7.98
CA LEU A 183 -8.04 -26.76 8.18
C LEU A 183 -9.42 -27.02 8.76
N LEU A 184 -10.20 -27.83 8.05
CA LEU A 184 -11.49 -28.31 8.51
C LEU A 184 -11.26 -28.83 9.93
N SER A 185 -11.71 -28.07 10.92
CA SER A 185 -11.88 -28.58 12.28
C SER A 185 -12.91 -29.68 12.13
N SER A 186 -12.42 -30.90 11.93
CA SER A 186 -13.21 -32.12 11.93
C SER A 186 -13.74 -32.31 13.34
N HIS A 187 -14.84 -31.62 13.66
CA HIS A 187 -15.72 -32.02 14.74
C HIS A 187 -16.69 -33.05 14.17
N HIS A 188 -16.26 -34.31 14.20
CA HIS A 188 -17.18 -35.42 14.26
C HIS A 188 -17.08 -36.04 15.66
N LEU A 189 -18.26 -36.18 16.27
CA LEU A 189 -18.65 -36.76 17.56
C LEU A 189 -18.57 -35.82 18.77
#